data_AF-A0A3S1FR83-F1
#
_entry.id   AF-A0A3S1FR83-F1
#
_cell.length_a   1.000
_cell.length_b   1.000
_cell.length_c   1.000
_cell.angle_alpha   90.00
_cell.angle_beta   90.00
_cell.angle_gamma   90.00
#
_symmetry.space_group_name_H-M   'P 1'
#
loop_
_entity.id
_entity.type
_entity.pdbx_description
1 polymer ?
#
loop_
_entity_poly.entity_id
_entity_poly.type
_entity_poly.pdbx_seq_one_letter_code
_entity_poly.pdbx_strand_id
1 'polypeptide(L)' 'VQCDRVTGEDCFIALAHVGSVAELERVIDRIIPYAMTNTAIIQSSPVVARSALGALRRQA' A
#
# COMPACT_ATOMS: atom_id res chain seq x y z
N VAL A 1 1.53 3.77 7.00
CA VAL A 1 1.74 2.49 6.28
C VAL A 1 0.50 1.63 6.50
N GLN A 2 -0.05 1.02 5.46
CA GLN A 2 -1.22 0.15 5.54
C GLN A 2 -0.94 -1.14 4.76
N CYS A 3 -1.50 -2.26 5.20
CA CYS A 3 -1.52 -3.50 4.44
C CYS A 3 -2.80 -4.23 4.79
N ASP A 4 -3.63 -4.52 3.79
CA ASP A 4 -4.87 -5.26 3.97
C ASP A 4 -4.81 -6.53 3.12
N ARG A 5 -5.27 -7.65 3.70
CA ARG A 5 -5.52 -8.87 2.96
C ARG A 5 -6.85 -8.72 2.23
N VAL A 6 -6.86 -9.07 0.95
CA VAL A 6 -8.03 -8.91 0.09
C VAL A 6 -8.38 -10.23 -0.61
N THR A 7 -9.54 -10.26 -1.25
CA THR A 7 -9.96 -11.33 -2.15
C THR A 7 -9.94 -10.79 -3.58
N GLY A 8 -9.27 -11.46 -4.50
CA GLY A 8 -9.13 -11.00 -5.89
C GLY A 8 -7.93 -11.64 -6.57
N GLU A 9 -7.39 -10.95 -7.58
CA GLU A 9 -6.15 -11.32 -8.26
C GLU A 9 -4.94 -11.19 -7.32
N ASP A 10 -4.86 -10.09 -6.58
CA ASP A 10 -3.83 -9.88 -5.56
C ASP A 10 -4.28 -10.41 -4.19
N CYS A 11 -3.36 -11.02 -3.44
CA CYS A 11 -3.60 -11.50 -2.07
C CYS A 11 -3.61 -10.37 -1.04
N PHE A 12 -2.82 -9.31 -1.29
CA PHE A 12 -2.61 -8.19 -0.37
C PHE A 12 -2.49 -6.88 -1.15
N ILE A 13 -2.99 -5.80 -0.56
CA ILE A 13 -2.74 -4.43 -1.01
C ILE A 13 -2.01 -3.69 0.12
N ALA A 14 -0.83 -3.16 -0.19
CA ALA A 14 0.00 -2.42 0.76
C ALA A 14 0.23 -0.98 0.29
N LEU A 15 0.14 -0.04 1.23
CA LEU A 15 0.48 1.37 1.03
C LEU A 15 1.75 1.70 1.84
N ALA A 16 2.82 2.01 1.13
CA ALA A 16 4.10 2.45 1.68
C ALA A 16 4.36 3.93 1.35
N HIS A 17 5.03 4.63 2.26
CA HIS A 17 5.57 5.97 1.99
C HIS A 17 7.09 5.84 1.86
N VAL A 18 7.63 6.34 0.76
CA VAL A 18 9.05 6.31 0.43
C VAL A 18 9.46 7.68 -0.11
N GLY A 19 10.71 8.07 0.12
CA GLY A 19 11.24 9.36 -0.34
C GLY A 19 11.75 9.36 -1.78
N SER A 20 11.93 8.18 -2.40
CA SER A 20 12.43 8.05 -3.77
C SER A 20 12.08 6.69 -4.40
N VAL A 21 12.27 6.58 -5.71
CA VAL A 21 12.12 5.30 -6.44
C VAL A 21 13.15 4.27 -5.97
N ALA A 22 14.39 4.69 -5.69
CA ALA A 22 15.41 3.78 -5.15
C ALA A 22 15.03 3.21 -3.77
N GLU A 23 14.29 3.95 -2.97
CA GLU A 23 13.72 3.42 -1.72
C GLU A 23 12.54 2.47 -1.97
N LEU A 24 11.71 2.72 -2.99
CA LEU A 24 10.67 1.79 -3.43
C LEU A 24 11.25 0.44 -3.84
N GLU A 25 12.32 0.44 -4.65
CA GLU A 25 13.01 -0.77 -5.09
C GLU A 25 13.52 -1.59 -3.89
N ARG A 26 14.14 -0.95 -2.90
CA ARG A 26 14.58 -1.64 -1.66
C ARG A 26 13.42 -2.25 -0.88
N VAL A 27 12.23 -1.66 -0.94
CA VAL A 27 11.04 -2.24 -0.31
C VAL A 27 10.58 -3.46 -1.11
N ILE A 28 10.55 -3.37 -2.44
CA ILE A 28 10.19 -4.48 -3.33
C ILE A 28 11.16 -5.66 -3.14
N ASP A 29 12.47 -5.42 -3.11
CA ASP A 29 13.50 -6.44 -2.95
C ASP A 29 13.31 -7.28 -1.69
N ARG A 30 12.80 -6.68 -0.62
CA ARG A 30 12.49 -7.37 0.65
C ARG A 30 11.23 -8.23 0.56
N ILE A 31 10.33 -7.96 -0.38
CA ILE A 31 9.07 -8.69 -0.58
C ILE A 31 9.24 -9.84 -1.58
N ILE A 32 10.14 -9.70 -2.57
CA ILE A 32 10.40 -10.70 -3.63
C ILE A 32 10.48 -12.15 -3.12
N PRO A 33 11.13 -12.46 -1.97
CA PRO A 33 11.21 -13.85 -1.48
C PRO A 33 9.87 -14.47 -1.08
N TYR A 34 8.85 -13.64 -0.84
CA TYR A 34 7.58 -14.05 -0.26
C TYR A 34 6.40 -13.92 -1.23
N ALA A 35 6.48 -12.98 -2.17
CA ALA A 35 5.38 -12.71 -3.11
C ALA A 35 5.89 -12.01 -4.38
N MET A 36 5.14 -12.15 -5.47
CA MET A 36 5.24 -11.25 -6.61
C MET A 36 4.52 -9.94 -6.29
N THR A 37 5.06 -8.82 -6.79
CA THR A 37 4.53 -7.48 -6.51
C THR A 37 4.09 -6.78 -7.78
N ASN A 38 2.86 -6.25 -7.78
CA ASN A 38 2.41 -5.21 -8.71
C ASN A 38 2.42 -3.86 -7.96
N THR A 39 3.05 -2.85 -8.53
CA THR A 39 3.26 -1.55 -7.87
C THR A 39 2.70 -0.40 -8.67
N ALA A 40 1.99 0.50 -7.96
CA ALA A 40 1.50 1.76 -8.51
C ALA A 40 1.91 2.93 -7.60
N ILE A 41 2.09 4.12 -8.20
CA ILE A 41 2.42 5.35 -7.47
C ILE A 41 1.18 6.23 -7.41
N ILE A 42 0.79 6.62 -6.19
CA ILE A 42 -0.32 7.56 -5.99
C ILE A 42 0.15 8.97 -6.34
N GLN A 43 -0.38 9.54 -7.41
CA GLN A 43 -0.05 10.91 -7.84
C GLN A 43 -0.83 11.99 -7.09
N SER A 44 -2.09 11.71 -6.73
CA SER A 44 -2.92 12.57 -5.89
C SER A 44 -4.05 11.75 -5.25
N SER A 45 -4.70 12.29 -4.22
CA SER A 45 -5.87 11.70 -3.58
C SER A 45 -7.04 12.70 -3.62
N PRO A 46 -7.68 12.88 -4.79
CA PRO A 46 -8.67 13.95 -5.00
C PRO A 46 -9.96 13.74 -4.20
N VAL A 47 -10.23 12.50 -3.77
CA VAL A 47 -11.39 12.16 -2.96
C VAL A 47 -10.92 11.65 -1.61
N VAL A 48 -11.41 12.27 -0.54
CA VAL A 48 -11.17 11.81 0.83
C VAL A 48 -11.75 10.41 0.99
N ALA A 49 -10.98 9.49 1.58
CA ALA A 49 -11.39 8.12 1.79
C ALA A 49 -12.76 8.05 2.51
N ARG A 50 -13.77 7.52 1.81
CA ARG A 50 -15.17 7.41 2.29
C ARG A 50 -15.43 6.13 3.08
N SER A 51 -14.40 5.58 3.74
CA SER A 51 -14.59 4.40 4.56
C SER A 51 -15.26 4.80 5.87
N ALA A 52 -16.45 4.25 6.15
CA ALA A 52 -17.09 4.38 7.46
C ALA A 52 -16.18 3.88 8.60
N LEU A 53 -15.29 2.91 8.30
CA LEU A 53 -14.28 2.38 9.22
C LEU A 53 -12.94 3.15 9.19
N GLY A 54 -12.70 3.96 8.16
CA GLY A 54 -11.48 4.76 8.00
C GLY A 54 -11.39 5.95 8.95
N ALA A 55 -12.53 6.40 9.50
CA ALA A 55 -12.56 7.39 10.58
C ALA A 55 -12.01 6.83 11.90
N LEU A 56 -12.22 5.53 12.18
CA LEU A 56 -11.79 4.87 13.41
C LEU A 56 -10.29 4.49 13.38
N ARG A 57 -9.73 4.22 12.19
CA ARG A 57 -8.32 3.80 12.03
C ARG A 57 -7.28 4.94 12.18
N ARG A 58 -7.70 6.21 12.19
CA ARG A 58 -6.77 7.37 12.34
C ARG A 58 -6.49 7.77 13.80
N GLN A 59 -7.06 7.08 14.78
CA GLN A 59 -6.93 7.41 16.20
C GLN A 59 -6.07 6.42 17.01
N ALA A 60 -5.35 5.50 16.34
CA ALA A 60 -4.40 4.59 16.98
C ALA A 60 -2.97 4.91 16.53
#